data_AF-A0A956PD33-F1
#
_entry.id   AF-A0A956PD33-F1
#
_cell.length_a   1.000
_cell.length_b   1.000
_cell.length_c   1.000
_cell.angle_alpha   90.00
_cell.angle_beta   90.00
_cell.angle_gamma   90.00
#
_symmetry.space_group_name_H-M   'P 1'
#
loop_
_entity.id
_entity.type
_entity.pdbx_description
1 polymer ?
#
loop_
_entity_poly.entity_id
_entity_poly.type
_entity_poly.pdbx_seq_one_letter_code
_entity_poly.pdbx_strand_id
1 'polypeptide(L)'
;MSQAKTAVVLFAKHPSPGGVKTRLVPPLTPEQAAELYEAMLFDTLEWARSLTNLDLALAYTPEIQHGYFEPIAEDFTLLPQRGEDLGARMAAAFEDLFKAG
;
A
#
# COMPACT_ATOMS: atom_id res chain seq x y z
N MET A 1 -0.22 -4.33 -19.37
CA MET A 1 0.20 -5.22 -18.28
C MET A 1 1.15 -6.25 -18.87
N SER A 2 2.29 -6.47 -18.23
CA SER A 2 3.29 -7.42 -18.73
C SER A 2 2.75 -8.85 -18.55
N GLN A 3 3.31 -9.82 -19.27
CA GLN A 3 2.91 -11.23 -19.21
C GLN A 3 3.51 -11.94 -17.98
N ALA A 4 3.66 -11.24 -16.85
CA ALA A 4 4.30 -11.78 -15.66
C ALA A 4 3.32 -12.67 -14.88
N LYS A 5 3.73 -13.90 -14.57
CA LYS A 5 2.91 -14.87 -13.80
C LYS A 5 2.83 -14.56 -12.30
N THR A 6 3.42 -13.44 -11.87
CA THR A 6 3.63 -13.12 -10.46
C THR A 6 3.34 -11.65 -10.24
N ALA A 7 2.63 -11.34 -9.18
CA ALA A 7 2.40 -9.98 -8.72
C ALA A 7 2.83 -9.82 -7.25
N VAL A 8 3.31 -8.63 -6.91
CA VAL A 8 3.52 -8.21 -5.52
C VAL A 8 2.55 -7.09 -5.20
N VAL A 9 1.77 -7.29 -4.15
CA VAL A 9 0.83 -6.28 -3.64
C VAL A 9 1.32 -5.74 -2.31
N LEU A 10 1.56 -4.43 -2.25
CA LEU A 10 1.84 -3.71 -1.02
C LEU A 10 0.53 -3.24 -0.40
N PHE A 11 0.37 -3.44 0.90
CA PHE A 11 -0.79 -2.93 1.64
C PHE A 11 -0.39 -1.69 2.43
N ALA A 12 -1.01 -0.55 2.11
CA ALA A 12 -0.72 0.73 2.74
C ALA A 12 -1.97 1.39 3.30
N LYS A 13 -1.79 2.20 4.36
CA LYS A 13 -2.78 3.15 4.85
C LYS A 13 -2.26 4.55 4.57
N HIS A 14 -3.13 5.53 4.37
CA HIS A 14 -2.69 6.91 4.24
C HIS A 14 -1.96 7.38 5.51
N PRO A 15 -0.70 7.86 5.40
CA PRO A 15 0.05 8.37 6.55
C PRO A 15 -0.70 9.54 7.19
N SER A 16 -1.19 9.32 8.41
CA SER A 16 -1.99 10.30 9.14
C SER A 16 -1.68 10.21 10.63
N PRO A 17 -1.46 11.35 11.32
CA PRO A 17 -1.22 11.36 12.76
C PRO A 17 -2.32 10.61 13.52
N GLY A 18 -1.93 9.68 14.39
CA GLY A 18 -2.85 8.83 15.15
C GLY A 18 -3.57 7.74 14.33
N GLY A 19 -3.44 7.76 13.00
CA GLY A 19 -4.01 6.77 12.09
C GLY A 19 -3.10 5.58 11.79
N VAL A 20 -1.79 5.75 11.97
CA VAL A 20 -0.75 4.75 11.65
C VAL A 20 0.26 4.64 12.80
N LYS A 21 0.88 3.46 12.92
CA LYS A 21 1.97 3.17 13.87
C LYS A 21 1.72 3.66 15.32
N THR A 22 0.48 3.60 15.79
CA THR A 22 0.08 4.08 17.13
C THR A 22 0.81 3.37 18.28
N ARG A 23 1.29 2.15 18.08
CA ARG A 23 2.13 1.42 19.05
C ARG A 23 3.53 2.02 19.25
N LEU A 24 3.98 2.93 18.38
CA LEU A 24 5.22 3.69 18.53
C LEU A 24 5.03 4.99 19.33
N VAL A 25 3.79 5.27 19.76
CA VAL A 25 3.41 6.46 20.54
C VAL A 25 2.99 5.97 21.94
N PRO A 26 3.80 6.18 23.00
CA PRO A 26 5.14 6.80 23.08
C PRO A 26 6.31 5.87 22.65
N PRO A 27 7.52 6.40 22.38
CA PRO A 27 8.01 7.76 22.68
C PRO A 27 7.78 8.80 21.58
N LEU A 28 7.34 8.41 20.38
CA LEU A 28 7.07 9.35 19.30
C LEU A 28 5.79 10.15 19.57
N THR A 29 5.67 11.33 18.97
CA THR A 29 4.37 11.99 18.81
C THR A 29 3.56 11.33 17.68
N PRO A 30 2.23 11.51 17.63
CA PRO A 30 1.42 11.04 16.49
C PRO A 30 1.94 11.50 15.12
N GLU A 31 2.46 12.73 15.04
CA GLU A 31 3.04 13.32 13.83
C GLU A 31 4.34 12.61 13.44
N GLN A 32 5.27 12.48 14.40
CA GLN A 32 6.53 11.75 14.17
C GLN A 32 6.31 10.30 13.75
N ALA A 33 5.29 9.64 14.32
CA ALA A 33 4.93 8.27 13.93
C ALA A 33 4.35 8.20 12.50
N ALA A 34 3.62 9.24 12.06
CA ALA A 34 3.12 9.33 10.69
C ALA A 34 4.23 9.63 9.68
N GLU A 35 5.12 10.58 9.98
CA GLU A 35 6.30 10.89 9.16
C GLU A 35 7.22 9.68 9.01
N LEU A 36 7.50 8.97 10.11
CA LEU A 36 8.30 7.74 10.07
C LEU A 36 7.63 6.66 9.21
N TYR A 37 6.30 6.52 9.32
CA TYR A 37 5.56 5.56 8.49
C TYR A 37 5.57 5.94 7.01
N GLU A 38 5.49 7.23 6.68
CA GLU A 38 5.60 7.74 5.32
C GLU A 38 6.97 7.42 4.73
N ALA A 39 8.05 7.66 5.48
CA ALA A 39 9.40 7.25 5.06
C ALA A 39 9.49 5.73 4.80
N MET A 40 8.96 4.90 5.71
CA MET A 40 8.89 3.44 5.51
C MET A 40 8.09 3.06 4.25
N LEU A 41 7.01 3.78 3.95
CA LEU A 41 6.20 3.55 2.75
C LEU A 41 7.03 3.83 1.50
N PHE A 42 7.72 4.98 1.43
CA PHE A 42 8.60 5.31 0.31
C PHE A 42 9.73 4.28 0.13
N ASP A 43 10.42 3.90 1.21
CA ASP A 43 11.45 2.85 1.17
C ASP A 43 10.90 1.52 0.63
N THR A 44 9.67 1.15 1.01
CA THR A 44 9.02 -0.08 0.55
C THR A 44 8.64 0.00 -0.92
N LEU A 45 8.17 1.16 -1.40
CA LEU A 45 7.87 1.39 -2.81
C LEU A 45 9.14 1.29 -3.66
N GLU A 46 10.23 1.93 -3.23
CA GLU A 46 11.54 1.83 -3.90
C GLU A 46 12.09 0.39 -3.90
N TRP A 47 11.97 -0.32 -2.78
CA TRP A 47 12.34 -1.73 -2.73
C TRP A 47 11.52 -2.57 -3.74
N ALA A 48 10.20 -2.37 -3.78
CA ALA A 48 9.35 -3.12 -4.70
C ALA A 48 9.67 -2.82 -6.18
N ARG A 49 10.02 -1.57 -6.51
CA ARG A 49 10.52 -1.16 -7.84
C ARG A 49 11.80 -1.87 -8.27
N SER A 50 12.63 -2.29 -7.33
CA SER A 50 13.86 -3.04 -7.63
C SER A 50 13.58 -4.48 -8.09
N LEU A 51 12.37 -5.00 -7.87
CA LEU A 51 11.97 -6.33 -8.29
C LEU A 51 11.71 -6.35 -9.80
N THR A 52 12.03 -7.47 -10.45
CA THR A 52 11.89 -7.64 -11.91
C THR A 52 11.03 -8.85 -12.25
N ASN A 53 10.44 -8.86 -13.44
CA ASN A 53 9.61 -9.95 -13.96
C ASN A 53 8.34 -10.24 -13.13
N LEU A 54 7.74 -9.19 -12.55
CA LEU A 54 6.49 -9.23 -11.81
C LEU A 54 5.70 -7.94 -12.01
N ASP A 55 4.39 -7.99 -11.76
CA ASP A 55 3.56 -6.80 -11.71
C ASP A 55 3.48 -6.24 -10.27
N LEU A 56 3.42 -4.92 -10.17
CA LEU A 56 3.38 -4.20 -8.89
C LEU A 56 1.97 -3.64 -8.64
N ALA A 57 1.47 -3.83 -7.43
CA ALA A 57 0.20 -3.29 -6.99
C ALA A 57 0.29 -2.66 -5.61
N LEU A 58 -0.48 -1.61 -5.39
CA LEU A 58 -0.60 -0.93 -4.11
C LEU A 58 -2.07 -0.94 -3.67
N ALA A 59 -2.38 -1.80 -2.71
CA ALA A 59 -3.68 -1.85 -2.05
C ALA A 59 -3.73 -0.81 -0.92
N TYR A 60 -4.51 0.25 -1.07
CA TYR A 60 -4.49 1.39 -0.16
C TYR A 60 -5.82 1.65 0.57
N THR A 61 -5.76 2.36 1.69
CA THR A 61 -6.93 2.77 2.46
C THR A 61 -6.72 4.13 3.14
N PRO A 62 -7.74 4.99 3.27
CA PRO A 62 -9.07 4.87 2.69
C PRO A 62 -9.10 5.24 1.19
N GLU A 63 -10.16 4.83 0.48
CA GLU A 63 -10.35 5.04 -0.96
C GLU A 63 -10.27 6.53 -1.38
N ILE A 64 -10.77 7.43 -0.52
CA ILE A 64 -10.72 8.89 -0.77
C ILE A 64 -9.29 9.43 -0.93
N GLN A 65 -8.28 8.70 -0.47
CA GLN A 65 -6.87 9.12 -0.56
C GLN A 65 -6.17 8.67 -1.85
N HIS A 66 -6.91 8.31 -2.91
CA HIS A 66 -6.34 8.01 -4.23
C HIS A 66 -5.31 9.06 -4.67
N GLY A 67 -5.63 10.36 -4.54
CA GLY A 67 -4.75 11.44 -4.97
C GLY A 67 -3.43 11.57 -4.20
N TYR A 68 -3.31 10.95 -3.03
CA TYR A 68 -2.03 10.85 -2.32
C TYR A 68 -1.16 9.72 -2.90
N PHE A 69 -1.77 8.58 -3.22
CA PHE A 69 -1.05 7.38 -3.67
C PHE A 69 -0.69 7.41 -5.15
N GLU A 70 -1.54 7.99 -6.00
CA GLU A 70 -1.32 8.09 -7.45
C GLU A 70 0.04 8.67 -7.85
N PRO A 71 0.49 9.84 -7.36
CA PRO A 71 1.77 10.40 -7.77
C PRO A 71 2.98 9.63 -7.24
N ILE A 72 2.85 8.90 -6.11
CA ILE A 72 3.99 8.20 -5.49
C ILE A 72 4.13 6.75 -5.93
N ALA A 73 3.13 6.22 -6.65
CA ALA A 73 3.04 4.84 -7.10
C ALA A 73 2.44 4.75 -8.51
N GLU A 74 2.81 5.67 -9.40
CA GLU A 74 2.35 5.75 -10.80
C GLU A 74 2.65 4.48 -11.62
N ASP A 75 3.68 3.75 -11.20
CA ASP A 75 4.15 2.48 -11.77
C ASP A 75 3.47 1.25 -11.16
N PHE A 76 2.56 1.44 -10.21
CA PHE A 76 1.79 0.39 -9.54
C PHE A 76 0.33 0.42 -10.00
N THR A 77 -0.31 -0.75 -10.02
CA THR A 77 -1.77 -0.82 -10.06
C THR A 77 -2.34 -0.44 -8.71
N LEU A 78 -3.11 0.65 -8.64
CA LEU A 78 -3.72 1.11 -7.39
C LEU A 78 -5.04 0.39 -7.13
N LEU A 79 -5.19 -0.17 -5.93
CA LEU A 79 -6.37 -0.91 -5.51
C LEU A 79 -6.93 -0.33 -4.20
N PRO A 80 -8.11 0.30 -4.18
CA PRO A 80 -8.78 0.61 -2.92
C PRO A 80 -9.06 -0.68 -2.14
N GLN A 81 -8.65 -0.76 -0.87
CA GLN A 81 -8.92 -1.93 -0.04
C GLN A 81 -10.42 -2.06 0.25
N ARG A 82 -11.00 -3.24 -0.02
CA ARG A 82 -12.43 -3.54 0.20
C ARG A 82 -12.59 -4.70 1.18
N GLY A 83 -13.42 -4.55 2.21
CA GLY A 83 -13.72 -5.62 3.18
C GLY A 83 -13.71 -5.13 4.63
N GLU A 84 -14.45 -5.86 5.47
CA GLU A 84 -14.70 -5.46 6.86
C GLU A 84 -13.48 -5.67 7.77
N ASP A 85 -12.68 -6.70 7.50
CA ASP A 85 -11.45 -7.00 8.22
C ASP A 85 -10.24 -7.14 7.28
N LEU A 86 -9.06 -7.39 7.87
CA LEU A 86 -7.82 -7.54 7.10
C LEU A 86 -7.88 -8.75 6.15
N GLY A 87 -8.45 -9.87 6.57
CA GLY A 87 -8.53 -11.07 5.76
C GLY A 87 -9.41 -10.87 4.53
N ALA A 88 -10.58 -10.25 4.71
CA ALA A 88 -11.48 -9.88 3.62
C ALA A 88 -10.82 -8.92 2.63
N ARG A 89 -10.06 -7.93 3.13
CA ARG A 89 -9.30 -6.99 2.28
C ARG A 89 -8.21 -7.67 1.46
N MET A 90 -7.49 -8.61 2.07
CA MET A 90 -6.49 -9.40 1.37
C MET A 90 -7.12 -10.29 0.31
N ALA A 91 -8.23 -10.97 0.63
CA ALA A 91 -8.95 -11.81 -0.31
C ALA A 91 -9.45 -11.02 -1.53
N ALA A 92 -10.02 -9.82 -1.31
CA ALA A 92 -10.47 -8.95 -2.38
C ALA A 92 -9.31 -8.48 -3.29
N ALA A 93 -8.16 -8.11 -2.71
CA ALA A 93 -6.99 -7.72 -3.50
C ALA A 93 -6.43 -8.89 -4.33
N PHE A 94 -6.40 -10.10 -3.77
CA PHE A 94 -6.00 -11.29 -4.52
C PHE A 94 -6.98 -11.59 -5.66
N GLU A 95 -8.29 -11.51 -5.40
CA GLU A 95 -9.30 -11.73 -6.44
C GLU A 95 -9.15 -10.74 -7.60
N ASP A 96 -8.92 -9.46 -7.30
CA ASP A 96 -8.72 -8.42 -8.32
C ASP A 96 -7.46 -8.69 -9.16
N LEU A 97 -6.35 -9.06 -8.52
CA LEU A 97 -5.08 -9.32 -9.19
C LEU A 97 -5.14 -10.60 -10.05
N PHE A 98 -5.71 -11.70 -9.55
CA PHE A 98 -5.87 -12.92 -10.34
C PHE A 98 -6.81 -12.75 -11.54
N LYS A 99 -7.77 -11.82 -11.47
CA LYS A 99 -8.63 -11.48 -12.61
C LYS A 99 -7.90 -10.64 -13.67
N ALA A 100 -6.83 -9.93 -13.28
CA ALA A 100 -6.08 -9.05 -14.16
C ALA A 100 -5.06 -9.79 -15.05
N GLY A 101 -4.63 -11.00 -14.68
CA GLY A 101 -3.71 -11.84 -15.46
C GLY A 101 -2.76 -12.65 -14.59
#